data_AF-A0A2P8L729-F1
#
_entry.id   AF-A0A2P8L729-F1
#
_cell.length_a   1.000
_cell.length_b   1.000
_cell.length_c   1.000
_cell.angle_alpha   90.00
_cell.angle_beta   90.00
_cell.angle_gamma   90.00
#
_symmetry.space_group_name_H-M   'P 1'
#
loop_
_entity.id
_entity.type
_entity.pdbx_description
1 polymer ?
#
loop_
_entity_poly.entity_id
_entity_poly.type
_entity_poly.pdbx_seq_one_letter_code
_entity_poly.pdbx_strand_id
1 'polypeptide(L)'
;MSYLEAEIDESLENLGIQSRKLAPKNLDILITSLGNVFFCESANPLDPIQLRVNRTEYKPDFWQEVSKNIESDQLIFVVFDTSYRAWEIASPQHLERILSDTTGYPFWVTDMSFRFLIYVDDHNCVSWAYP
;
A
#
# COMPACT_ATOMS: atom_id res chain seq x y z
N MET A 1 5.26 -14.39 -12.70
CA MET A 1 5.76 -13.55 -11.59
C MET A 1 5.98 -12.16 -12.15
N SER A 2 5.47 -11.17 -11.45
CA SER A 2 5.75 -9.77 -11.79
C SER A 2 7.11 -9.38 -11.18
N TYR A 3 7.83 -8.43 -11.77
CA TYR A 3 9.19 -8.08 -11.32
C TYR A 3 9.14 -7.48 -9.91
N LEU A 4 8.17 -6.59 -9.68
CA LEU A 4 7.97 -5.92 -8.40
C LEU A 4 7.59 -6.89 -7.28
N GLU A 5 6.73 -7.87 -7.59
CA GLU A 5 6.37 -8.91 -6.63
C GLU A 5 7.59 -9.70 -6.14
N ALA A 6 8.50 -10.06 -7.07
CA ALA A 6 9.71 -10.80 -6.73
C ALA A 6 10.70 -9.93 -5.94
N GLU A 7 10.84 -8.66 -6.31
CA GLU A 7 11.68 -7.69 -5.60
C GLU A 7 11.21 -7.49 -4.14
N ILE A 8 9.91 -7.31 -3.92
CA ILE A 8 9.35 -7.17 -2.57
C ILE A 8 9.51 -8.47 -1.77
N ASP A 9 9.21 -9.63 -2.37
CA ASP A 9 9.37 -10.92 -1.70
C ASP A 9 10.85 -11.16 -1.30
N GLU A 10 11.81 -10.82 -2.17
CA GLU A 10 13.25 -10.90 -1.89
C GLU A 10 13.69 -9.93 -0.79
N SER A 11 13.24 -8.67 -0.81
CA SER A 11 13.53 -7.69 0.25
C SER A 11 12.97 -8.15 1.60
N LEU A 12 11.76 -8.73 1.62
CA LEU A 12 11.15 -9.28 2.84
C LEU A 12 12.01 -10.40 3.44
N GLU A 13 12.50 -11.33 2.61
CA GLU A 13 13.39 -12.41 3.02
C GLU A 13 14.74 -11.89 3.51
N ASN A 14 15.39 -11.01 2.74
CA ASN A 14 16.71 -10.45 3.05
C ASN A 14 16.71 -9.63 4.35
N LEU A 15 15.63 -8.88 4.61
CA LEU A 15 15.49 -8.07 5.81
C LEU A 15 15.03 -8.87 7.04
N GLY A 16 14.67 -10.15 6.86
CA GLY A 16 14.12 -11.00 7.92
C GLY A 16 12.77 -10.51 8.44
N ILE A 17 12.00 -9.83 7.60
CA ILE A 17 10.71 -9.24 7.98
C ILE A 17 9.62 -10.29 7.83
N GLN A 18 8.94 -10.60 8.94
CA GLN A 18 7.76 -11.44 8.88
C GLN A 18 6.62 -10.69 8.19
N SER A 19 6.11 -11.27 7.11
CA SER A 19 4.96 -10.78 6.36
C SER A 19 4.06 -11.94 5.96
N ARG A 20 2.80 -11.62 5.63
CA ARG A 20 1.87 -12.57 5.04
C ARG A 20 1.33 -12.04 3.73
N LYS A 21 1.76 -12.63 2.63
CA LYS A 21 1.19 -12.36 1.31
C LYS A 21 -0.26 -12.85 1.24
N LEU A 22 -1.16 -12.01 0.74
CA LEU A 22 -2.58 -12.35 0.65
C LEU A 22 -2.83 -13.33 -0.50
N ALA A 23 -3.54 -14.41 -0.18
CA ALA A 23 -4.04 -15.35 -1.20
C ALA A 23 -5.05 -14.65 -2.12
N PRO A 24 -5.21 -15.07 -3.39
CA PRO A 24 -6.05 -14.40 -4.38
C PRO A 24 -7.47 -14.09 -3.89
N LYS A 25 -8.13 -15.06 -3.23
CA LYS A 25 -9.47 -14.85 -2.66
C LYS A 25 -9.53 -13.73 -1.61
N ASN A 26 -8.52 -13.64 -0.75
CA ASN A 26 -8.46 -12.61 0.28
C ASN A 26 -8.11 -11.25 -0.33
N LEU A 27 -7.28 -11.24 -1.38
CA LEU A 27 -6.99 -10.04 -2.15
C LEU A 27 -8.25 -9.48 -2.82
N ASP A 28 -9.07 -10.32 -3.47
CA ASP A 28 -10.32 -9.85 -4.10
C ASP A 28 -11.28 -9.24 -3.07
N ILE A 29 -11.38 -9.84 -1.89
CA ILE A 29 -12.17 -9.32 -0.77
C ILE A 29 -11.62 -7.97 -0.31
N LEU A 30 -10.29 -7.85 -0.14
CA LEU A 30 -9.63 -6.60 0.23
C LEU A 30 -9.91 -5.50 -0.78
N ILE A 31 -9.65 -5.73 -2.07
CA ILE A 31 -9.85 -4.75 -3.14
C ILE A 31 -11.30 -4.28 -3.21
N THR A 32 -12.26 -5.21 -3.08
CA THR A 32 -13.69 -4.88 -3.03
C THR A 32 -14.02 -4.03 -1.80
N SER A 33 -13.46 -4.37 -0.63
CA SER A 33 -13.71 -3.64 0.61
C SER A 33 -13.14 -2.23 0.54
N LEU A 34 -11.91 -2.07 0.04
CA LEU A 34 -11.29 -0.77 -0.19
C LEU A 34 -12.12 0.08 -1.16
N GLY A 35 -12.57 -0.51 -2.27
CA GLY A 35 -13.46 0.14 -3.24
C GLY A 35 -14.73 0.69 -2.60
N ASN A 36 -15.38 -0.10 -1.75
CA ASN A 36 -16.62 0.31 -1.08
C ASN A 36 -16.43 1.43 -0.04
N VAL A 37 -15.29 1.44 0.67
CA VAL A 37 -15.02 2.40 1.74
C VAL A 37 -14.50 3.72 1.18
N PHE A 38 -13.54 3.66 0.24
CA PHE A 38 -12.72 4.83 -0.11
C PHE A 38 -12.95 5.39 -1.51
N PHE A 39 -13.79 4.78 -2.36
CA PHE A 39 -13.92 5.19 -3.78
C PHE A 39 -15.35 5.61 -4.16
N CYS A 40 -15.47 6.49 -5.15
CA CYS A 40 -16.76 7.01 -5.64
C CYS A 40 -17.46 6.04 -6.60
N GLU A 41 -16.75 5.53 -7.61
CA GLU A 41 -17.28 4.62 -8.63
C GLU A 41 -16.24 3.54 -8.96
N SER A 42 -16.67 2.29 -9.15
CA SER A 42 -15.77 1.13 -9.27
C SER A 42 -15.86 0.43 -10.63
N ALA A 43 -15.54 1.13 -11.72
CA ALA A 43 -15.32 0.47 -13.01
C ALA A 43 -13.94 -0.20 -13.06
N ASN A 44 -12.93 0.46 -12.50
CA ASN A 44 -11.57 -0.05 -12.35
C ASN A 44 -11.24 -0.19 -10.85
N PRO A 45 -10.69 -1.34 -10.39
CA PRO A 45 -10.35 -1.51 -8.99
C PRO A 45 -9.20 -0.57 -8.60
N LEU A 46 -9.33 0.09 -7.45
CA LEU A 46 -8.39 1.06 -6.88
C LEU A 46 -7.86 2.11 -7.88
N ASP A 47 -8.73 2.69 -8.71
CA ASP A 47 -8.33 3.81 -9.58
C ASP A 47 -8.08 5.08 -8.73
N PRO A 48 -6.84 5.63 -8.69
CA PRO A 48 -6.53 6.83 -7.93
C PRO A 48 -7.42 8.04 -8.25
N ILE A 49 -7.93 8.14 -9.48
CA ILE A 49 -8.82 9.25 -9.90
C ILE A 49 -10.17 9.17 -9.17
N GLN A 50 -10.59 7.96 -8.81
CA GLN A 50 -11.86 7.70 -8.14
C GLN A 50 -11.74 7.69 -6.60
N LEU A 51 -10.53 7.86 -6.08
CA LEU A 51 -10.26 7.90 -4.64
C LEU A 51 -10.94 9.13 -4.02
N ARG A 52 -11.64 8.94 -2.91
CA ARG A 52 -12.22 10.03 -2.10
C ARG A 52 -11.13 10.69 -1.27
N VAL A 53 -10.28 11.45 -1.96
CA VAL A 53 -9.13 12.10 -1.34
C VAL A 53 -9.59 13.18 -0.37
N ASN A 54 -9.14 13.09 0.88
CA ASN A 54 -9.31 14.13 1.89
C ASN A 54 -8.14 15.13 1.88
N ARG A 55 -6.93 14.65 1.59
CA ARG A 55 -5.70 15.47 1.56
C ARG A 55 -4.72 14.92 0.55
N THR A 56 -4.09 15.79 -0.23
CA THR A 56 -2.91 15.46 -1.04
C THR A 56 -1.76 16.36 -0.63
N GLU A 57 -0.55 15.81 -0.61
CA GLU A 57 0.68 16.56 -0.38
C GLU A 57 1.83 16.05 -1.24
N TYR A 58 2.73 16.95 -1.63
CA TYR A 58 4.00 16.56 -2.23
C TYR A 58 4.99 16.24 -1.11
N LYS A 59 5.44 14.98 -1.04
CA LYS A 59 6.33 14.51 0.02
C LYS A 59 7.36 13.51 -0.53
N PRO A 60 8.50 13.98 -1.06
CA PRO A 60 9.53 13.16 -1.71
C PRO A 60 10.13 12.08 -0.80
N ASP A 61 10.16 12.33 0.50
CA ASP A 61 10.73 11.41 1.49
C ASP A 61 9.66 10.57 2.20
N PHE A 62 8.42 10.53 1.71
CA PHE A 62 7.34 9.83 2.40
C PHE A 62 7.67 8.36 2.67
N TRP A 63 8.26 7.68 1.70
CA TRP A 63 8.68 6.28 1.80
C TRP A 63 9.76 6.04 2.88
N GLN A 64 10.60 7.04 3.18
CA GLN A 64 11.58 7.01 4.28
C GLN A 64 10.99 7.41 5.63
N GLU A 65 9.75 7.91 5.64
CA GLU A 65 9.12 8.46 6.84
C GLU A 65 7.79 7.78 7.16
N VAL A 66 7.49 6.64 6.53
CA VAL A 66 6.23 5.92 6.75
C VAL A 66 5.96 5.71 8.24
N SER A 67 6.99 5.35 9.01
CA SER A 67 6.86 5.13 10.46
C SER A 67 6.58 6.38 11.27
N LYS A 68 6.88 7.58 10.75
CA LYS A 68 6.57 8.86 11.38
C LYS A 68 5.15 9.33 11.07
N ASN A 69 4.57 8.86 9.96
CA ASN A 69 3.28 9.35 9.45
C ASN A 69 2.12 8.38 9.73
N ILE A 70 2.41 7.12 10.06
CA ILE A 70 1.39 6.08 10.25
C ILE A 70 1.50 5.47 11.65
N GLU A 71 0.45 5.63 12.45
CA GLU A 71 0.29 4.97 13.75
C GLU A 71 -0.63 3.75 13.62
N SER A 72 -0.03 2.60 13.29
CA SER A 72 -0.72 1.31 13.25
C SER A 72 0.22 0.17 13.63
N ASP A 73 -0.30 -0.84 14.33
CA ASP A 73 0.44 -2.05 14.68
C ASP A 73 0.42 -3.10 13.57
N GLN A 74 -0.37 -2.88 12.51
CA GLN A 74 -0.41 -3.78 11.36
C GLN A 74 -0.88 -3.02 10.13
N LEU A 75 -0.19 -3.24 9.02
CA LEU A 75 -0.45 -2.61 7.74
C LEU A 75 -0.75 -3.65 6.68
N ILE A 76 -1.54 -3.24 5.70
CA ILE A 76 -1.70 -3.93 4.43
C ILE A 76 -1.04 -3.03 3.38
N PHE A 77 0.03 -3.54 2.79
CA PHE A 77 0.76 -2.92 1.70
C PHE A 77 0.30 -3.52 0.38
N VAL A 78 -0.17 -2.69 -0.56
CA VAL A 78 -0.71 -3.14 -1.85
C VAL A 78 0.05 -2.46 -2.98
N VAL A 79 0.42 -3.22 -4.00
CA VAL A 79 1.06 -2.71 -5.22
C VAL A 79 0.36 -3.24 -6.45
N PHE A 80 0.54 -2.54 -7.56
CA PHE A 80 0.10 -2.97 -8.88
C PHE A 80 1.27 -2.95 -9.85
N ASP A 81 1.57 -4.11 -10.44
CA ASP A 81 2.49 -4.25 -11.59
C ASP A 81 1.66 -4.70 -12.80
N THR A 82 1.51 -6.02 -12.98
CA THR A 82 0.59 -6.62 -13.97
C THR A 82 -0.77 -6.99 -13.37
N SER A 83 -0.81 -7.10 -12.05
CA SER A 83 -2.00 -7.41 -11.25
C SER A 83 -1.74 -6.98 -9.80
N TYR A 84 -2.81 -6.77 -9.04
CA TYR A 84 -2.68 -6.40 -7.63
C TYR A 84 -1.99 -7.51 -6.82
N ARG A 85 -1.14 -7.09 -5.88
CA ARG A 85 -0.55 -7.93 -4.84
C ARG A 85 -0.59 -7.19 -3.53
N ALA A 86 -0.71 -7.94 -2.44
CA ALA A 86 -0.76 -7.36 -1.12
C ALA A 86 -0.07 -8.23 -0.07
N TRP A 87 0.55 -7.57 0.90
CA TRP A 87 1.20 -8.20 2.05
C TRP A 87 0.69 -7.54 3.33
N GLU A 88 0.42 -8.36 4.32
CA GLU A 88 0.30 -7.89 5.70
C GLU A 88 1.69 -7.75 6.30
N ILE A 89 1.94 -6.59 6.88
CA ILE A 89 3.23 -6.20 7.45
C ILE A 89 2.98 -5.75 8.90
N ALA A 90 3.78 -6.26 9.82
CA ALA A 90 3.56 -6.09 11.25
C ALA A 90 3.89 -4.70 11.81
N SER A 91 4.48 -3.79 11.02
CA SER A 91 4.72 -2.43 11.49
C SER A 91 5.04 -1.44 10.34
N PRO A 92 4.80 -0.14 10.56
CA PRO A 92 5.26 0.93 9.67
C PRO A 92 6.78 0.94 9.47
N GLN A 93 7.57 0.59 10.49
CA GLN A 93 9.04 0.54 10.38
C GLN A 93 9.49 -0.59 9.44
N HIS A 94 8.78 -1.71 9.42
CA HIS A 94 9.05 -2.77 8.45
C HIS A 94 8.73 -2.31 7.02
N LEU A 95 7.60 -1.62 6.83
CA LEU A 95 7.24 -1.07 5.53
C LEU A 95 8.28 -0.03 5.05
N GLU A 96 8.72 0.87 5.91
CA GLU A 96 9.78 1.86 5.60
C GLU A 96 11.08 1.19 5.12
N ARG A 97 11.48 0.08 5.76
CA ARG A 97 12.67 -0.69 5.36
C ARG A 97 12.50 -1.37 4.01
N ILE A 98 11.31 -1.94 3.73
CA ILE A 98 11.02 -2.56 2.43
C ILE A 98 11.08 -1.49 1.35
N LEU A 99 10.37 -0.36 1.54
CA LEU A 99 10.34 0.72 0.55
C LEU A 99 11.71 1.36 0.30
N SER A 100 12.62 1.29 1.28
CA SER A 100 14.00 1.78 1.11
C SER A 100 14.88 0.86 0.29
N ASP A 101 14.51 -0.42 0.17
CA ASP A 101 15.24 -1.46 -0.56
C ASP A 101 14.63 -1.70 -1.95
N THR A 102 13.38 -1.29 -2.16
CA THR A 102 12.64 -1.44 -3.42
C THR A 102 12.60 -0.16 -4.24
N THR A 103 12.39 -0.29 -5.55
CA THR A 103 12.27 0.84 -6.47
C THR A 103 10.94 1.62 -6.32
N GLY A 104 10.97 2.92 -6.65
CA GLY A 104 9.91 3.90 -6.38
C GLY A 104 8.65 3.75 -7.25
N TYR A 105 7.89 2.69 -7.01
CA TYR A 105 6.62 2.42 -7.68
C TYR A 105 5.42 3.00 -6.93
N PRO A 106 4.31 3.27 -7.61
CA PRO A 106 3.07 3.63 -6.93
C PRO A 106 2.57 2.49 -6.03
N PHE A 107 2.10 2.84 -4.84
CA PHE A 107 1.61 1.88 -3.87
C PHE A 107 0.49 2.41 -3.00
N TRP A 108 -0.19 1.47 -2.34
CA TRP A 108 -1.24 1.75 -1.37
C TRP A 108 -0.88 1.20 0.01
N VAL A 109 -1.30 1.90 1.05
CA VAL A 109 -1.17 1.46 2.45
C VAL A 109 -2.47 1.71 3.19
N THR A 110 -2.92 0.71 3.93
CA THR A 110 -4.02 0.83 4.88
C THR A 110 -3.70 0.03 6.14
N ASP A 111 -4.49 0.19 7.18
CA ASP A 111 -4.48 -0.73 8.32
C ASP A 111 -5.60 -1.77 8.22
N MET A 112 -5.57 -2.75 9.12
CA MET A 112 -6.54 -3.85 9.14
C MET A 112 -7.99 -3.40 9.44
N SER A 113 -8.16 -2.18 9.96
CA SER A 113 -9.47 -1.61 10.32
C SER A 113 -9.98 -0.58 9.29
N PHE A 114 -9.25 -0.37 8.20
CA PHE A 114 -9.53 0.65 7.20
C PHE A 114 -9.76 2.05 7.81
N ARG A 115 -8.97 2.44 8.81
CA ARG A 115 -9.05 3.81 9.39
C ARG A 115 -8.54 4.87 8.41
N PHE A 116 -7.69 4.48 7.47
CA PHE A 116 -7.15 5.33 6.41
C PHE A 116 -6.82 4.49 5.17
N LEU A 117 -6.72 5.14 4.02
CA LEU A 117 -6.07 4.61 2.83
C LEU A 117 -5.13 5.67 2.28
N ILE A 118 -3.86 5.31 2.12
CA ILE A 118 -2.82 6.17 1.55
C ILE A 118 -2.48 5.63 0.18
N TYR A 119 -2.41 6.53 -0.80
CA TYR A 119 -1.85 6.28 -2.13
C TYR A 119 -0.61 7.13 -2.32
N VAL A 120 0.48 6.52 -2.78
CA VAL A 120 1.69 7.23 -3.19
C VAL A 120 1.87 6.99 -4.68
N ASP A 121 2.01 8.05 -5.47
CA ASP A 121 2.29 7.97 -6.89
C ASP A 121 3.79 8.02 -7.22
N ASP A 122 4.13 7.87 -8.49
CA ASP A 122 5.49 7.92 -9.04
C ASP A 122 6.09 9.35 -9.08
N HIS A 123 5.31 10.36 -8.71
CA HIS A 123 5.70 11.77 -8.66
C HIS A 123 5.90 12.28 -7.23
N ASN A 124 5.91 11.38 -6.25
CA ASN A 124 6.00 11.69 -4.82
C ASN A 124 4.80 12.47 -4.25
N CYS A 125 3.63 12.37 -4.89
CA CYS A 125 2.39 12.85 -4.32
C CYS A 125 1.80 11.77 -3.42
N VAL A 126 1.45 12.16 -2.20
CA VAL A 126 0.79 11.30 -1.21
C VAL A 126 -0.65 11.77 -1.08
N SER A 127 -1.59 10.88 -1.40
CA SER A 127 -3.02 11.11 -1.23
C SER A 127 -3.55 10.30 -0.07
N TRP A 128 -4.26 10.97 0.84
CA TRP A 128 -4.85 10.40 2.03
C TRP A 128 -6.37 10.38 1.88
N ALA A 129 -6.95 9.22 2.16
CA ALA A 129 -8.38 9.03 2.27
C ALA A 129 -8.75 8.48 3.65
N TYR A 130 -9.85 8.96 4.19
CA TYR A 130 -10.46 8.51 5.43
C TYR A 130 -11.93 8.11 5.13
N PRO A 131 -12.50 7.11 5.84
CA PRO A 131 -13.87 6.65 5.62
C PRO A 131 -14.95 7.72 5.80
#